data_AF-A0A0Q5XY36-F1
#
_entry.id   AF-A0A0Q5XY36-F1
#
_cell.length_a   1.000
_cell.length_b   1.000
_cell.length_c   1.000
_cell.angle_alpha   90.00
_cell.angle_beta   90.00
_cell.angle_gamma   90.00
#
_symmetry.space_group_name_H-M   'P 1'
#
loop_
_entity.id
_entity.type
_entity.pdbx_description
1 polymer ?
#
loop_
_entity_poly.entity_id
_entity_poly.type
_entity_poly.pdbx_seq_one_letter_code
_entity_poly.pdbx_strand_id
1 'polypeptide(L)'
;MGLRLVRDDAGDRVEAPIGMGDVHAEARRRIAALGYDRHRARALATGIDMPRDIHIKHLQIMAIAMALCSLETIPEDYRSEMYWPT
;
A
#
# COMPACT_ATOMS: atom_id res chain seq x y z
N MET A 1 -28.94 -21.65 40.39
CA MET A 1 -28.52 -22.16 39.06
C MET A 1 -29.26 -21.34 38.01
N GLY A 2 -28.58 -20.40 37.37
CA GLY A 2 -29.15 -19.54 36.33
C GLY A 2 -28.00 -18.95 35.53
N LEU A 3 -27.67 -19.60 34.41
CA LEU A 3 -26.57 -19.21 33.53
C LEU A 3 -26.94 -17.88 32.88
N ARG A 4 -26.25 -16.81 33.27
CA ARG A 4 -26.25 -15.54 32.55
C ARG A 4 -25.49 -15.80 31.25
N LEU A 5 -26.21 -15.94 30.15
CA LEU A 5 -25.65 -15.88 28.81
C LEU A 5 -24.93 -14.53 28.67
N VAL A 6 -23.61 -14.58 28.74
CA VAL A 6 -22.76 -13.52 28.20
C VAL A 6 -23.06 -13.52 26.71
N ARG A 7 -23.79 -12.50 26.24
CA ARG A 7 -23.77 -12.15 24.83
C ARG A 7 -22.33 -11.74 24.56
N ASP A 8 -21.58 -12.64 23.93
CA ASP A 8 -20.41 -12.23 23.15
C ASP A 8 -20.93 -11.34 22.03
N ASP A 9 -20.88 -10.02 22.26
CA ASP A 9 -20.92 -9.02 21.20
C ASP A 9 -19.59 -9.01 20.43
N ALA A 10 -19.07 -10.20 20.10
CA ALA A 10 -18.09 -10.41 19.04
C ALA A 10 -18.85 -10.49 17.70
N GLY A 11 -19.71 -9.49 17.46
CA GLY A 11 -20.37 -9.30 16.19
C GLY A 11 -19.33 -8.92 15.17
N ASP A 12 -18.89 -9.91 14.40
CA ASP A 12 -18.68 -9.83 12.96
C ASP A 12 -18.28 -8.43 12.49
N ARG A 13 -17.02 -8.03 12.77
CA ARG A 13 -16.39 -7.00 11.96
C ARG A 13 -16.17 -7.65 10.61
N VAL A 14 -17.19 -7.61 9.76
CA VAL A 14 -17.05 -7.85 8.33
C VAL A 14 -15.95 -6.89 7.90
N GLU A 15 -14.74 -7.43 7.72
CA GLU A 15 -13.59 -6.65 7.28
C GLU A 15 -14.02 -5.99 5.97
N ALA A 16 -13.96 -4.66 5.93
CA ALA A 16 -14.46 -3.93 4.78
C ALA A 16 -13.78 -4.48 3.51
N PRO A 17 -14.51 -4.67 2.40
CA PRO A 17 -13.93 -5.20 1.19
C PRO A 17 -12.69 -4.39 0.81
N ILE A 18 -11.60 -5.09 0.45
CA ILE A 18 -10.36 -4.45 0.02
C ILE A 18 -10.67 -3.52 -1.15
N GLY A 19 -10.37 -2.25 -0.97
CA GLY A 19 -10.68 -1.20 -1.94
C GLY A 19 -9.43 -0.58 -2.54
N MET A 20 -9.65 0.28 -3.54
CA MET A 20 -8.57 1.08 -4.14
C MET A 20 -7.82 1.91 -3.09
N GLY A 21 -8.49 2.31 -2.02
CA GLY A 21 -7.88 3.00 -0.88
C GLY A 21 -6.76 2.21 -0.21
N ASP A 22 -6.93 0.89 -0.08
CA ASP A 22 -5.96 -0.02 0.54
C ASP A 22 -4.73 -0.22 -0.36
N VAL A 23 -4.94 -0.31 -1.67
CA VAL A 23 -3.86 -0.38 -2.67
C VAL A 23 -3.07 0.92 -2.68
N HIS A 24 -3.74 2.07 -2.68
CA HIS A 24 -3.06 3.37 -2.61
C HIS A 24 -2.31 3.58 -1.29
N ALA A 25 -2.87 3.15 -0.16
CA ALA A 25 -2.18 3.19 1.12
C ALA A 25 -0.91 2.35 1.12
N GLU A 26 -0.97 1.17 0.51
CA GLU A 26 0.16 0.28 0.38
C GLU A 26 1.26 0.81 -0.56
N ALA A 27 0.87 1.36 -1.70
CA ALA A 27 1.79 2.03 -2.62
C ALA A 27 2.52 3.20 -1.92
N ARG A 28 1.78 4.02 -1.16
CA ARG A 28 2.37 5.10 -0.35
C ARG A 28 3.35 4.55 0.69
N ARG A 29 3.00 3.48 1.40
CA ARG A 29 3.88 2.83 2.39
C ARG A 29 5.21 2.40 1.76
N ARG A 30 5.15 1.75 0.59
CA ARG A 30 6.35 1.29 -0.13
C ARG A 30 7.19 2.46 -0.65
N ILE A 31 6.58 3.49 -1.23
CA ILE A 31 7.30 4.70 -1.69
C ILE A 31 8.00 5.40 -0.51
N ALA A 32 7.34 5.49 0.65
CA ALA A 32 7.94 6.06 1.85
C ALA A 32 9.16 5.24 2.33
N ALA A 33 9.09 3.90 2.26
CA ALA A 33 10.20 3.02 2.61
C ALA A 33 11.42 3.20 1.70
N LEU A 34 11.24 3.58 0.43
CA LEU A 34 12.33 3.94 -0.49
C LEU A 34 13.00 5.29 -0.15
N GLY A 35 12.43 6.08 0.76
CA GLY A 35 12.90 7.43 1.05
C GLY A 35 12.73 8.40 -0.13
N TYR A 36 11.80 8.11 -1.05
CA TYR A 36 11.63 8.85 -2.29
C TYR A 36 11.47 10.36 -2.05
N ASP A 37 10.63 10.75 -1.08
CA ASP A 37 10.38 12.16 -0.77
C ASP A 37 11.65 12.89 -0.31
N ARG A 38 12.50 12.21 0.46
CA ARG A 38 13.79 12.77 0.90
C ARG A 38 14.72 12.99 -0.28
N HIS A 39 14.81 12.02 -1.18
CA HIS A 39 15.64 12.14 -2.38
C HIS A 39 15.12 13.22 -3.32
N ARG A 40 13.80 13.34 -3.46
CA ARG A 40 13.14 14.37 -4.28
C ARG A 40 13.39 15.76 -3.72
N ALA A 41 13.23 15.95 -2.41
CA ALA A 41 13.50 17.21 -1.74
C ALA A 41 14.98 17.62 -1.90
N ARG A 42 15.91 16.68 -1.72
CA ARG A 42 17.34 16.92 -1.95
C ARG A 42 17.62 17.36 -3.38
N ALA A 43 17.07 16.65 -4.37
CA ALA A 43 17.28 16.97 -5.78
C ALA A 43 16.78 18.38 -6.13
N LEU A 44 15.61 18.77 -5.61
CA LEU A 44 15.08 20.13 -5.78
C LEU A 44 15.96 21.20 -5.11
N ALA A 45 16.51 20.91 -3.93
CA ALA A 45 17.31 21.87 -3.17
C ALA A 45 18.74 22.03 -3.71
N THR A 46 19.35 20.96 -4.23
CA THR A 46 20.77 20.95 -4.60
C THR A 46 21.02 20.85 -6.10
N GLY A 47 19.99 20.57 -6.91
CA GLY A 47 20.12 20.27 -8.34
C GLY A 47 20.85 18.95 -8.64
N ILE A 48 21.13 18.13 -7.61
CA ILE A 48 21.78 16.82 -7.79
C ILE A 48 20.69 15.78 -7.98
N ASP A 49 20.75 15.09 -9.11
CA ASP A 49 19.73 14.11 -9.48
C ASP A 49 19.50 13.02 -8.41
N MET A 50 18.25 12.56 -8.38
CA MET A 50 17.85 11.40 -7.60
C MET A 50 18.55 10.15 -8.12
N PRO A 51 18.95 9.19 -7.24
CA PRO A 51 19.43 7.89 -7.68
C PRO A 51 18.42 7.23 -8.62
N ARG A 52 18.86 6.82 -9.80
CA ARG A 52 18.02 6.27 -10.87
C ARG A 52 17.13 5.12 -10.36
N ASP A 53 17.69 4.22 -9.57
CA ASP A 53 16.96 3.05 -9.07
C ASP A 53 15.78 3.42 -8.18
N ILE A 54 15.92 4.48 -7.36
CA ILE A 54 14.83 4.99 -6.51
C ILE A 54 13.72 5.57 -7.38
N HIS A 55 14.08 6.32 -8.42
CA HIS A 55 13.11 6.87 -9.36
C HIS A 55 12.36 5.77 -10.12
N ILE A 56 13.08 4.77 -10.62
CA ILE A 56 12.49 3.64 -11.35
C ILE A 56 11.55 2.84 -10.43
N LYS A 57 11.97 2.50 -9.21
CA LYS A 57 11.13 1.77 -8.24
C LYS A 57 9.86 2.54 -7.91
N HIS A 58 9.93 3.87 -7.74
CA HIS A 58 8.75 4.70 -7.55
C HIS A 58 7.76 4.60 -8.72
N LEU A 59 8.25 4.71 -9.96
CA LEU A 59 7.41 4.58 -11.15
C LEU A 59 6.77 3.18 -11.26
N GLN A 60 7.52 2.12 -10.96
CA GLN A 60 7.00 0.76 -10.93
C GLN A 60 5.89 0.59 -9.90
N ILE A 61 6.08 1.08 -8.67
CA ILE A 61 5.07 1.02 -7.61
C ILE A 61 3.79 1.75 -8.05
N MET A 62 3.90 2.92 -8.67
CA MET A 62 2.73 3.64 -9.19
C MET A 62 2.02 2.87 -10.30
N ALA A 63 2.77 2.28 -11.24
CA ALA A 63 2.20 1.49 -12.33
C ALA A 63 1.46 0.26 -11.82
N ILE A 64 2.04 -0.46 -10.85
CA ILE A 64 1.41 -1.62 -10.20
C ILE A 64 0.15 -1.21 -9.45
N ALA A 65 0.18 -0.11 -8.70
CA ALA A 65 -1.00 0.39 -8.00
C ALA A 65 -2.14 0.73 -8.98
N MET A 66 -1.83 1.39 -10.10
CA MET A 66 -2.82 1.65 -11.16
C MET A 66 -3.37 0.35 -11.75
N ALA A 67 -2.50 -0.64 -12.02
CA ALA A 67 -2.92 -1.93 -12.55
C ALA A 67 -3.84 -2.68 -11.58
N LEU A 68 -3.49 -2.77 -10.30
CA LEU A 68 -4.32 -3.40 -9.27
C LEU A 68 -5.68 -2.70 -9.10
N CYS A 69 -5.70 -1.36 -9.11
CA CYS A 69 -6.94 -0.58 -9.05
C CYS A 69 -7.80 -0.71 -10.32
N SER A 70 -7.25 -1.21 -11.44
CA SER A 70 -8.00 -1.42 -12.68
C SER A 70 -8.71 -2.78 -12.74
N LEU A 71 -8.42 -3.68 -11.80
CA LEU A 71 -9.07 -4.99 -11.72
C LEU A 71 -10.50 -4.84 -11.21
N GLU A 72 -11.40 -5.69 -11.71
CA GLU A 72 -12.79 -5.77 -11.24
C GLU A 72 -12.86 -6.13 -9.74
N THR A 73 -11.91 -6.95 -9.27
CA THR A 73 -11.75 -7.31 -7.86
C THR A 73 -10.26 -7.26 -7.51
N ILE A 74 -9.93 -6.57 -6.42
CA ILE A 74 -8.56 -6.49 -5.92
C ILE A 74 -8.20 -7.82 -5.23
N PRO A 75 -7.06 -8.44 -5.55
CA PRO A 75 -6.62 -9.66 -4.90
C PRO A 75 -6.48 -9.50 -3.37
N GLU A 76 -6.87 -10.52 -2.60
CA GLU A 76 -6.71 -10.51 -1.14
C GLU A 76 -5.23 -10.38 -0.71
N ASP A 77 -4.33 -10.95 -1.52
CA ASP A 77 -2.89 -10.95 -1.32
C ASP A 77 -2.20 -9.78 -2.04
N TYR A 78 -2.91 -8.69 -2.34
CA TYR A 78 -2.34 -7.54 -3.07
C TYR A 78 -1.06 -6.95 -2.44
N ARG A 79 -0.79 -7.22 -1.16
CA ARG A 79 0.45 -6.81 -0.44
C ARG A 79 1.64 -7.74 -0.69
N SER A 80 1.45 -8.86 -1.37
CA SER A 80 2.49 -9.85 -1.66
C SER A 80 3.63 -9.25 -2.46
N GLU A 81 4.88 -9.58 -2.08
CA GLU A 81 6.09 -9.15 -2.80
C GLU A 81 6.13 -9.64 -4.26
N MET A 82 5.25 -10.57 -4.66
CA MET A 82 5.09 -10.95 -6.06
C MET A 82 4.62 -9.78 -6.95
N TYR A 83 3.82 -8.86 -6.40
CA TYR A 83 3.28 -7.73 -7.16
C TYR A 83 4.22 -6.52 -7.20
N TRP A 84 5.10 -6.36 -6.21
CA TRP A 84 5.84 -5.12 -5.97
C TRP A 84 7.35 -5.29 -6.19
N PRO A 85 8.05 -4.23 -6.60
CA PRO A 85 9.50 -4.30 -6.75
C PRO A 85 10.20 -4.33 -5.38
N THR A 86 11.11 -5.29 -5.18
CA THR A 86 12.02 -5.39 -4.03
C THR A 86 13.29 -4.56 -4.21
#